data_AF-A0A6G1MPF2-F1
#
_entry.id   AF-A0A6G1MPF2-F1
#
_cell.length_a   1.000
_cell.length_b   1.000
_cell.length_c   1.000
_cell.angle_alpha   90.00
_cell.angle_beta   90.00
_cell.angle_gamma   90.00
#
_symmetry.space_group_name_H-M   'P 1'
#
loop_
_entity.id
_entity.type
_entity.pdbx_description
1 polymer ?
#
loop_
_entity_poly.entity_id
_entity_poly.type
_entity_poly.pdbx_seq_one_letter_code
_entity_poly.pdbx_strand_id
1 'polypeptide(L)'
;MKLSILSTATIILASGLADLATATCFQYWEGTAPFCDSKCPAKVAGRTCKGTGKFSSVGNGGSCWTGKKQLCECCGAGPPGDRACLDPQTKKSKCVGLVLMCSRIGRKKDGSEIVCSTYACGSCFFS
;
A
#
# COMPACT_ATOMS: atom_id res chain seq x y z
N MET A 1 -72.73 -7.07 12.46
CA MET A 1 -71.64 -7.95 12.94
C MET A 1 -70.38 -7.11 13.06
N LYS A 2 -69.77 -7.06 14.26
CA LYS A 2 -68.68 -6.15 14.64
C LYS A 2 -67.39 -6.97 14.59
N LEU A 3 -66.50 -6.72 13.61
CA LEU A 3 -65.20 -7.39 13.54
C LEU A 3 -64.17 -6.61 14.36
N SER A 4 -63.75 -7.20 15.47
CA SER A 4 -62.69 -6.71 16.34
C SER A 4 -61.32 -6.96 15.70
N ILE A 5 -60.51 -5.91 15.60
CA ILE A 5 -59.16 -5.91 15.05
C ILE A 5 -58.22 -6.48 16.12
N LEU A 6 -57.65 -7.67 15.90
CA LEU A 6 -56.60 -8.21 16.75
C LEU A 6 -55.24 -7.60 16.38
N SER A 7 -54.63 -6.98 17.39
CA SER A 7 -53.33 -6.33 17.37
C SER A 7 -52.20 -7.36 17.28
N THR A 8 -51.39 -7.32 16.22
CA THR A 8 -50.15 -8.10 16.09
C THR A 8 -48.95 -7.25 16.47
N ALA A 9 -48.49 -7.38 17.72
CA ALA A 9 -47.22 -6.80 18.16
C ALA A 9 -46.06 -7.57 17.50
N THR A 10 -45.36 -6.92 16.56
CA THR A 10 -44.19 -7.48 15.89
C THR A 10 -42.94 -7.07 16.66
N ILE A 11 -42.27 -8.02 17.30
CA ILE A 11 -41.00 -7.80 18.00
C ILE A 11 -39.87 -7.94 16.97
N ILE A 12 -39.24 -6.83 16.60
CA ILE A 12 -38.06 -6.82 15.72
C ILE A 12 -36.82 -7.02 16.59
N LEU A 13 -36.26 -8.23 16.59
CA LEU A 13 -34.93 -8.52 17.12
C LEU A 13 -33.89 -8.02 16.11
N ALA A 14 -33.35 -6.82 16.35
CA ALA A 14 -32.20 -6.32 15.60
C ALA A 14 -30.92 -6.98 16.14
N SER A 15 -30.49 -8.07 15.52
CA SER A 15 -29.16 -8.64 15.73
C SER A 15 -28.10 -7.74 15.09
N GLY A 16 -27.34 -7.04 15.92
CA GLY A 16 -26.20 -6.23 15.48
C GLY A 16 -25.09 -7.11 14.92
N LEU A 17 -24.86 -7.04 13.61
CA LEU A 17 -23.66 -7.57 12.97
C LEU A 17 -22.50 -6.63 13.27
N ALA A 18 -21.68 -6.98 14.27
CA ALA A 18 -20.36 -6.39 14.42
C ALA A 18 -19.44 -7.03 13.38
N ASP A 19 -19.27 -6.37 12.23
CA ASP A 19 -18.24 -6.73 11.26
C ASP A 19 -16.86 -6.64 11.93
N LEU A 20 -16.28 -7.79 12.31
CA LEU A 20 -14.87 -7.89 12.64
C LEU A 20 -14.08 -7.60 11.36
N ALA A 21 -13.70 -6.35 11.17
CA ALA A 21 -12.76 -5.96 10.13
C ALA A 21 -11.42 -6.66 10.40
N THR A 22 -11.18 -7.78 9.71
CA THR A 22 -9.90 -8.48 9.75
C THR A 22 -8.83 -7.54 9.18
N ALA A 23 -7.97 -7.03 10.06
CA ALA A 23 -6.82 -6.22 9.67
C ALA A 23 -5.85 -7.10 8.88
N THR A 24 -5.92 -7.02 7.55
CA THR A 24 -4.98 -7.73 6.68
C THR A 24 -3.65 -6.98 6.65
N CYS A 25 -2.56 -7.71 6.90
CA CYS A 25 -1.20 -7.20 6.77
C CYS A 25 -0.63 -7.55 5.39
N PHE A 26 0.14 -6.63 4.82
CA PHE A 26 0.84 -6.82 3.54
C PHE A 26 2.32 -6.52 3.70
N GLN A 27 3.19 -7.35 3.12
CA GLN A 27 4.64 -7.14 3.15
C GLN A 27 5.18 -6.81 1.76
N TYR A 28 6.10 -5.84 1.70
CA TYR A 28 6.74 -5.43 0.44
C TYR A 28 8.13 -4.82 0.67
N TRP A 29 9.00 -4.88 -0.33
CA TRP A 29 10.32 -4.28 -0.27
C TRP A 29 10.29 -2.80 -0.64
N GLU A 30 10.67 -1.94 0.30
CA GLU A 30 10.81 -0.49 0.09
C GLU A 30 12.25 -0.09 -0.18
N GLY A 31 12.43 0.99 -0.95
CA GLY A 31 13.73 1.49 -1.39
C GLY A 31 13.79 1.56 -2.91
N THR A 32 14.37 2.62 -3.47
CA THR A 32 14.43 2.81 -4.92
C THR A 32 15.84 2.69 -5.44
N ALA A 33 16.07 1.71 -6.31
CA ALA A 33 17.33 1.59 -7.00
C ALA A 33 17.61 2.85 -7.85
N PRO A 34 18.89 3.27 -7.97
CA PRO A 34 20.08 2.63 -7.40
C PRO A 34 20.41 3.05 -5.96
N PHE A 35 19.75 4.07 -5.40
CA PHE A 35 20.07 4.63 -4.08
C PHE A 35 18.97 4.32 -3.05
N CYS A 36 19.23 3.36 -2.16
CA CYS A 36 18.25 2.89 -1.18
C CYS A 36 18.61 3.36 0.22
N ASP A 37 17.60 3.74 1.02
CA ASP A 37 17.78 4.39 2.33
C ASP A 37 17.39 3.50 3.52
N SER A 38 17.03 2.23 3.27
CA SER A 38 16.65 1.25 4.29
C SER A 38 15.45 1.68 5.15
N LYS A 39 14.53 2.51 4.63
CA LYS A 39 13.39 3.02 5.41
C LYS A 39 12.05 2.57 4.85
N CYS A 40 11.09 2.40 5.74
CA CYS A 40 9.69 2.23 5.39
C CYS A 40 8.96 3.57 5.58
N PRO A 41 8.06 3.96 4.66
CA PRO A 41 7.13 5.05 4.93
C PRO A 41 6.27 4.72 6.14
N ALA A 42 5.88 5.73 6.92
CA ALA A 42 5.02 5.52 8.09
C ALA A 42 3.59 5.07 7.69
N LYS A 43 3.12 5.51 6.53
CA LYS A 43 1.81 5.16 5.98
C LYS A 43 1.85 4.94 4.47
N VAL A 44 1.11 3.94 3.98
CA VAL A 44 0.87 3.66 2.56
C VAL A 44 -0.60 3.30 2.37
N ALA A 45 -1.29 3.98 1.46
CA ALA A 45 -2.71 3.73 1.16
C ALA A 45 -3.59 3.63 2.42
N GLY A 46 -3.41 4.57 3.36
CA GLY A 46 -4.12 4.61 4.63
C GLY A 46 -3.69 3.59 5.68
N ARG A 47 -2.83 2.62 5.34
CA ARG A 47 -2.31 1.61 6.28
C ARG A 47 -1.07 2.12 7.00
N THR A 48 -0.93 1.76 8.27
CA THR A 48 0.29 2.02 9.04
C THR A 48 1.31 0.95 8.68
N CYS A 49 2.53 1.39 8.38
CA CYS A 49 3.61 0.53 7.94
C CYS A 49 4.80 0.60 8.90
N LYS A 50 5.47 -0.53 9.09
CA LYS A 50 6.66 -0.66 9.93
C LYS A 50 7.73 -1.49 9.23
N GLY A 51 8.99 -1.24 9.57
CA GLY A 51 10.09 -2.10 9.16
C GLY A 51 10.04 -3.45 9.84
N THR A 52 10.35 -4.51 9.10
CA THR A 52 10.50 -5.87 9.66
C THR A 52 11.92 -6.16 10.15
N GLY A 53 12.87 -5.26 9.91
CA GLY A 53 14.30 -5.48 10.17
C GLY A 53 15.00 -6.37 9.14
N LYS A 54 14.29 -6.84 8.10
CA LYS A 54 14.90 -7.56 6.98
C LYS A 54 15.35 -6.60 5.90
N PHE A 55 16.57 -6.81 5.40
CA PHE A 55 17.20 -5.97 4.40
C PHE A 55 17.66 -6.77 3.19
N SER A 56 17.62 -6.17 2.00
CA SER A 56 18.12 -6.77 0.76
C SER A 56 18.66 -5.69 -0.18
N SER A 57 19.74 -5.97 -0.90
CA SER A 57 20.22 -5.07 -1.96
C SER A 57 19.31 -5.08 -3.19
N VAL A 58 18.45 -6.08 -3.35
CA VAL A 58 17.58 -6.25 -4.52
C VAL A 58 16.11 -6.13 -4.13
N GLY A 59 15.69 -6.82 -3.07
CA GLY A 59 14.29 -6.94 -2.67
C GLY A 59 13.42 -7.41 -3.86
N ASN A 60 12.35 -6.65 -4.16
CA ASN A 60 11.61 -6.77 -5.41
C ASN A 60 12.11 -5.70 -6.41
N GLY A 61 12.35 -6.10 -7.66
CA GLY A 61 12.76 -5.20 -8.75
C GLY A 61 14.28 -4.94 -8.82
N GLY A 62 14.67 -3.70 -9.16
CA GLY A 62 16.07 -3.35 -9.42
C GLY A 62 16.98 -3.29 -8.19
N SER A 63 18.29 -3.52 -8.41
CA SER A 63 19.33 -3.56 -7.37
C SER A 63 19.82 -2.18 -6.93
N CYS A 64 20.01 -2.00 -5.64
CA CYS A 64 20.64 -0.82 -5.04
C CYS A 64 22.17 -0.89 -5.22
N TRP A 65 22.77 0.18 -5.73
CA TRP A 65 24.23 0.38 -5.73
C TRP A 65 24.72 0.82 -4.35
N THR A 66 23.92 1.65 -3.66
CA THR A 66 24.21 2.06 -2.28
C THR A 66 23.02 1.80 -1.36
N GLY A 67 23.33 1.49 -0.10
CA GLY A 67 22.34 1.17 0.93
C GLY A 67 21.60 -0.15 0.65
N LYS A 68 20.44 -0.33 1.29
CA LYS A 68 19.63 -1.54 1.16
C LYS A 68 18.15 -1.20 1.11
N LYS A 69 17.36 -2.10 0.53
CA LYS A 69 15.90 -2.11 0.68
C LYS A 69 15.53 -2.69 2.03
N GLN A 70 14.45 -2.19 2.61
CA GLN A 70 13.87 -2.73 3.84
C GLN A 70 12.54 -3.39 3.53
N LEU A 71 12.30 -4.58 4.08
CA LEU A 71 10.99 -5.22 3.98
C LEU A 71 10.05 -4.55 4.98
N CYS A 72 8.98 -3.96 4.46
CA CYS A 72 7.96 -3.25 5.20
C CYS A 72 6.73 -4.11 5.37
N GLU A 73 6.08 -4.01 6.52
CA GLU A 73 4.79 -4.63 6.81
C GLU A 73 3.76 -3.54 7.08
N CYS A 74 2.68 -3.52 6.30
CA CYS A 74 1.59 -2.57 6.40
C CYS A 74 0.30 -3.27 6.83
N CYS A 75 -0.24 -2.92 8.00
CA CYS A 75 -1.44 -3.54 8.57
C CYS A 75 -2.55 -2.50 8.76
N GLY A 76 -3.81 -2.97 8.70
CA GLY A 76 -5.00 -2.20 9.06
C GLY A 76 -6.04 -2.08 7.96
N ALA A 77 -7.16 -1.43 8.30
CA ALA A 77 -8.22 -1.08 7.37
C ALA A 77 -7.81 0.16 6.54
N GLY A 78 -7.29 -0.09 5.33
CA GLY A 78 -7.14 0.95 4.31
C GLY A 78 -8.22 0.77 3.23
N PRO A 79 -8.54 1.82 2.45
CA PRO A 79 -9.53 1.71 1.38
C PRO A 79 -9.25 0.52 0.45
N PRO A 80 -10.28 -0.28 0.09
CA PRO A 80 -10.15 -1.39 -0.84
C PRO A 80 -10.00 -0.84 -2.27
N GLY A 81 -8.78 -0.51 -2.66
CA GLY A 81 -8.49 0.01 -4.01
C GLY A 81 -7.02 -0.08 -4.39
N ASP A 82 -6.13 0.08 -3.39
CA ASP A 82 -4.72 0.30 -3.66
C ASP A 82 -3.84 -0.92 -3.37
N ARG A 83 -4.37 -2.14 -3.47
CA ARG A 83 -3.51 -3.35 -3.40
C ARG A 83 -2.35 -3.29 -4.39
N ALA A 84 -2.59 -2.71 -5.56
CA ALA A 84 -1.56 -2.42 -6.55
C ALA A 84 -0.42 -1.58 -5.98
N CYS A 85 -0.73 -0.58 -5.14
CA CYS A 85 0.26 0.31 -4.53
C CYS A 85 0.92 -0.25 -3.27
N LEU A 86 0.32 -1.28 -2.67
CA LEU A 86 0.92 -2.02 -1.57
C LEU A 86 2.04 -2.94 -2.05
N ASP A 87 1.93 -3.48 -3.28
CA ASP A 87 2.93 -4.34 -3.89
C ASP A 87 3.55 -3.71 -5.15
N PRO A 88 4.45 -2.72 -5.00
CA PRO A 88 5.10 -2.12 -6.15
C PRO A 88 6.04 -3.13 -6.80
N GLN A 89 5.58 -3.75 -7.89
CA GLN A 89 6.35 -4.69 -8.71
C GLN A 89 7.37 -3.97 -9.60
N THR A 90 7.14 -2.69 -9.92
CA THR A 90 8.01 -1.89 -10.77
C THR A 90 8.30 -0.53 -10.15
N LYS A 91 9.58 -0.12 -10.23
CA LYS A 91 10.00 1.25 -9.92
C LYS A 91 10.55 1.88 -11.19
N LYS A 92 9.93 2.96 -11.64
CA LYS A 92 10.46 3.80 -12.73
C LYS A 92 11.16 4.99 -12.12
N SER A 93 12.38 5.26 -12.56
CA SER A 93 13.13 6.47 -12.22
C SER A 93 13.43 7.24 -13.50
N LYS A 94 13.40 8.57 -13.43
CA LYS A 94 13.79 9.46 -14.52
C LYS A 94 14.50 10.69 -13.98
N CYS A 95 15.42 11.23 -14.74
CA CYS A 95 16.06 12.50 -14.42
C CYS A 95 15.17 13.66 -14.88
N VAL A 96 14.91 14.60 -13.98
CA VAL A 96 14.24 15.87 -14.28
C VAL A 96 15.17 16.99 -13.81
N GLY A 97 15.91 17.58 -14.75
CA GLY A 97 17.06 18.42 -14.41
C GLY A 97 18.10 17.61 -13.63
N LEU A 98 18.67 18.19 -12.56
CA LEU A 98 19.65 17.54 -11.70
C LEU A 98 19.06 16.55 -10.68
N VAL A 99 17.74 16.41 -10.60
CA VAL A 99 17.06 15.60 -9.57
C VAL A 99 16.54 14.30 -10.19
N LEU A 100 16.85 13.17 -9.53
CA LEU A 100 16.29 11.86 -9.86
C LEU A 100 14.89 11.76 -9.24
N MET A 101 13.88 11.68 -10.10
CA MET A 101 12.49 11.49 -9.71
C MET A 101 12.13 10.02 -9.83
N CYS A 102 11.64 9.45 -8.75
CA CYS A 102 11.19 8.07 -8.68
C CYS A 102 9.68 8.00 -8.55
N SER A 103 9.06 7.08 -9.29
CA SER A 103 7.64 6.77 -9.17
C SER A 103 7.45 5.38 -8.59
N ARG A 104 6.54 5.28 -7.62
CA ARG A 104 5.97 4.01 -7.17
C ARG A 104 4.89 3.61 -8.15
N ILE A 105 5.09 2.49 -8.84
CA ILE A 105 4.10 1.95 -9.76
C ILE A 105 3.53 0.66 -9.18
N GLY A 106 2.21 0.65 -9.06
CA GLY A 106 1.46 -0.54 -8.76
C GLY A 106 0.93 -1.18 -10.03
N ARG A 107 0.63 -2.48 -9.97
CA ARG A 107 -0.07 -3.18 -11.06
C ARG A 107 -1.47 -3.58 -10.61
N LYS A 108 -2.49 -3.12 -11.33
CA LYS A 108 -3.89 -3.52 -11.10
C LYS A 108 -4.11 -4.96 -11.61
N LYS A 109 -5.23 -5.57 -11.21
CA LYS A 109 -5.60 -6.94 -11.62
C LYS A 109 -5.80 -7.09 -13.13
N ASP A 110 -6.21 -6.03 -13.80
CA ASP A 110 -6.36 -5.95 -15.26
C ASP A 110 -5.01 -5.82 -16.00
N GLY A 111 -3.89 -5.83 -15.26
CA GLY A 111 -2.55 -5.70 -15.80
C GLY A 111 -2.11 -4.26 -16.06
N SER A 112 -2.98 -3.27 -15.88
CA SER A 112 -2.65 -1.85 -16.06
C SER A 112 -1.74 -1.33 -14.94
N GLU A 113 -0.82 -0.44 -15.31
CA GLU A 113 0.06 0.25 -14.37
C GLU A 113 -0.66 1.46 -13.76
N ILE A 114 -0.49 1.69 -12.46
CA ILE A 114 -0.96 2.88 -11.75
C ILE A 114 0.20 3.55 -11.04
N VAL A 115 0.34 4.87 -11.22
CA VAL A 115 1.31 5.67 -10.45
C VAL A 115 0.71 5.97 -9.09
N CYS A 116 1.31 5.40 -8.05
CA CYS A 116 0.85 5.51 -6.67
C CYS A 116 1.43 6.74 -5.98
N SER A 117 2.69 7.07 -6.30
CA SER A 117 3.35 8.29 -5.81
C SER A 117 4.57 8.61 -6.66
N THR A 118 4.98 9.88 -6.67
CA THR A 118 6.25 10.34 -7.25
C THR A 118 7.00 11.16 -6.21
N TYR A 119 8.30 10.94 -6.08
CA TYR A 119 9.14 11.59 -5.08
C TYR A 119 10.58 11.71 -5.57
N ALA A 120 11.30 12.72 -5.06
CA ALA A 120 12.74 12.85 -5.28
C ALA A 120 13.47 11.76 -4.49
N CYS A 121 14.32 11.00 -5.17
CA CYS A 121 15.03 9.85 -4.60
C CYS A 121 16.56 9.94 -4.76
N GLY A 122 17.05 10.99 -5.42
CA GLY A 122 18.48 11.23 -5.58
C GLY A 122 18.75 12.37 -6.54
N SER A 123 20.00 12.47 -6.96
CA SER A 123 20.46 13.39 -8.00
C SER A 123 20.89 12.61 -9.23
N CYS A 124 20.75 13.24 -10.39
CA CYS A 124 21.30 12.73 -11.64
C CYS A 124 22.62 13.42 -11.93
N PHE A 125 23.64 12.64 -12.26
CA PHE A 125 24.87 13.16 -12.83
C PHE A 125 24.78 12.92 -14.34
N PHE A 126 24.64 13.99 -15.12
CA PHE A 126 24.83 13.94 -16.56
C PHE A 126 26.33 13.81 -16.80
N SER A 127 26.80 12.59 -17.02
CA SER A 127 28.14 12.35 -17.57
C SER A 127 28.07 12.15 -19.06
#